data_AF-A0A3N4IC79-F1
#
_entry.id   AF-A0A3N4IC79-F1
#
_cell.length_a   1.000
_cell.length_b   1.000
_cell.length_c   1.000
_cell.angle_alpha   90.00
_cell.angle_beta   90.00
_cell.angle_gamma   90.00
#
_symmetry.space_group_name_H-M   'P 1'
#
loop_
_entity.id
_entity.type
_entity.pdbx_description
1 polymer ?
#
loop_
_entity_poly.entity_id
_entity_poly.type
_entity_poly.pdbx_seq_one_letter_code
_entity_poly.pdbx_strand_id
1 'polypeptide(L)'
;MTYARDQAPLAPADQAQLVRRQARAGLLTSSTSGLAPTIQANLLVLPARYAADFYLLCQRNPVPCPLLYATEPGQYTCALAKGSDIRTDIPGYNVYIDGVLDTLEPKEDIMDEWSEEHVGFLLGCSYSFETALVKAGFTPHHMKQNKAVPMYTTNIPLIPAGVFTRGHYVVSMRWYKPEDIETVREITRHPRFVAQHGEPIAWGWEGAAKIGVLEKMRRQEVDFGDWVAGDDGDVPVFWGCGVTPQQAVLENAIEGVVMSHKPGSMFVTDISESETLPPLKVPKGLQSLILGSSSLSSTLSPNEEEQTNECSLRASCISYPS
;
A
#
# COMPACT_ATOMS: atom_id res chain seq x y z
N MET A 1 -20.99 6.23 -45.04
CA MET A 1 -21.54 6.73 -43.75
C MET A 1 -21.22 5.70 -42.69
N THR A 2 -20.75 6.21 -41.56
CA THR A 2 -20.04 5.59 -40.44
C THR A 2 -20.83 4.48 -39.73
N TYR A 3 -20.25 3.28 -39.64
CA TYR A 3 -20.57 2.30 -38.61
C TYR A 3 -19.79 2.68 -37.34
N ALA A 4 -20.37 3.54 -36.50
CA ALA A 4 -19.93 3.63 -35.12
C ALA A 4 -20.52 2.40 -34.39
N ARG A 5 -19.73 1.33 -34.27
CA ARG A 5 -20.06 0.25 -33.35
C ARG A 5 -19.82 0.77 -31.94
N ASP A 6 -20.88 0.84 -31.14
CA ASP A 6 -20.80 0.76 -29.69
C ASP A 6 -20.01 -0.52 -29.36
N GLN A 7 -18.70 -0.39 -29.15
CA GLN A 7 -17.93 -1.47 -28.58
C GLN A 7 -18.22 -1.47 -27.08
N ALA A 8 -18.75 -2.59 -26.58
CA ALA A 8 -18.84 -2.82 -25.16
C ALA A 8 -17.47 -2.56 -24.51
N PRO A 9 -17.42 -1.95 -23.32
CA PRO A 9 -16.15 -1.71 -22.64
C PRO A 9 -15.38 -3.02 -22.49
N LEU A 10 -14.06 -2.95 -22.72
CA LEU A 10 -13.14 -4.08 -22.55
C LEU A 10 -13.30 -4.70 -21.15
N ALA A 11 -13.00 -5.99 -21.01
CA ALA A 11 -13.00 -6.63 -19.69
C ALA A 11 -11.98 -5.93 -18.75
N PRO A 12 -12.19 -5.90 -17.42
CA PRO A 12 -11.28 -5.24 -16.48
C PRO A 12 -9.80 -5.59 -16.68
N ALA A 13 -9.48 -6.88 -16.84
CA ALA A 13 -8.11 -7.35 -17.07
C ALA A 13 -7.53 -6.86 -18.42
N ASP A 14 -8.34 -6.75 -19.47
CA ASP A 14 -7.89 -6.22 -20.77
C ASP A 14 -7.58 -4.72 -20.69
N GLN A 15 -8.39 -3.96 -19.93
CA GLN A 15 -8.12 -2.55 -19.63
C GLN A 15 -6.81 -2.42 -18.83
N ALA A 16 -6.64 -3.21 -17.78
CA ALA A 16 -5.41 -3.25 -17.00
C ALA A 16 -4.17 -3.57 -17.85
N GLN A 17 -4.29 -4.53 -18.76
CA GLN A 17 -3.22 -4.87 -19.69
C GLN A 17 -2.91 -3.72 -20.66
N LEU A 18 -3.91 -2.96 -21.11
CA LEU A 18 -3.69 -1.77 -21.93
C LEU A 18 -2.93 -0.70 -21.15
N VAL A 19 -3.31 -0.44 -19.90
CA VAL A 19 -2.62 0.52 -19.01
C VAL A 19 -1.15 0.15 -18.85
N ARG A 20 -0.84 -1.11 -18.52
CA ARG A 20 0.56 -1.59 -18.40
C ARG A 20 1.33 -1.46 -19.71
N ARG A 21 0.70 -1.74 -20.87
CA ARG A 21 1.34 -1.57 -22.18
C ARG A 21 1.62 -0.10 -22.52
N GLN A 22 0.73 0.82 -22.14
CA GLN A 22 0.96 2.25 -22.32
C GLN A 22 2.09 2.76 -21.44
N ALA A 23 2.16 2.32 -20.17
CA ALA A 23 3.27 2.60 -19.28
C ALA A 23 4.60 2.10 -19.86
N ARG A 24 4.65 0.82 -20.27
CA ARG A 24 5.83 0.20 -20.91
C ARG A 24 6.30 0.93 -22.17
N ALA A 25 5.38 1.55 -22.90
CA ALA A 25 5.69 2.29 -24.12
C ALA A 25 6.06 3.76 -23.86
N GLY A 26 6.12 4.22 -22.60
CA GLY A 26 6.35 5.63 -22.25
C GLY A 26 5.19 6.56 -22.62
N LEU A 27 4.01 6.02 -22.94
CA LEU A 27 2.84 6.79 -23.39
C LEU A 27 1.96 7.26 -22.23
N LEU A 28 2.04 6.59 -21.08
CA LEU A 28 1.34 6.96 -19.87
C LEU A 28 2.36 7.47 -18.86
N THR A 29 2.30 8.77 -18.55
CA THR A 29 3.18 9.46 -17.59
C THR A 29 2.42 10.10 -16.42
N SER A 30 1.10 9.96 -16.41
CA SER A 30 0.17 10.51 -15.41
C SER A 30 -0.25 9.47 -14.37
N SER A 31 -1.19 9.84 -13.50
CA SER A 31 -1.79 8.94 -12.49
C SER A 31 -2.48 7.73 -13.13
N THR A 32 -2.41 6.58 -12.45
CA THR A 32 -3.13 5.35 -12.83
C THR A 32 -4.53 5.28 -12.22
N SER A 33 -4.92 6.24 -11.39
CA SER A 33 -6.23 6.25 -10.73
C SER A 33 -7.37 6.23 -11.74
N GLY A 34 -8.29 5.28 -11.56
CA GLY A 34 -9.48 5.13 -12.41
C GLY A 34 -9.23 4.61 -13.83
N LEU A 35 -8.00 4.27 -14.23
CA LEU A 35 -7.71 3.82 -15.60
C LEU A 35 -8.16 2.38 -15.89
N ALA A 36 -8.31 1.54 -14.87
CA ALA A 36 -8.87 0.21 -14.98
C ALA A 36 -9.60 -0.14 -13.67
N PRO A 37 -10.76 -0.82 -13.72
CA PRO A 37 -11.50 -1.26 -12.53
C PRO A 37 -10.89 -2.54 -11.92
N THR A 38 -9.57 -2.54 -11.74
CA THR A 38 -8.79 -3.64 -11.16
C THR A 38 -7.97 -3.13 -9.97
N ILE A 39 -7.50 -4.07 -9.16
CA ILE A 39 -6.67 -3.76 -7.99
C ILE A 39 -5.37 -3.13 -8.47
N GLN A 40 -5.02 -2.00 -7.87
CA GLN A 40 -3.76 -1.31 -8.08
C GLN A 40 -2.89 -1.46 -6.83
N ALA A 41 -1.59 -1.63 -7.03
CA ALA A 41 -0.65 -1.88 -5.97
C ALA A 41 0.51 -0.87 -5.97
N ASN A 42 0.89 -0.47 -4.76
CA ASN A 42 2.13 0.26 -4.52
C ASN A 42 3.32 -0.68 -4.75
N LEU A 43 4.37 -0.22 -5.43
CA LEU A 43 5.63 -0.95 -5.58
C LEU A 43 6.66 -0.48 -4.55
N LEU A 44 7.36 -1.46 -3.98
CA LEU A 44 8.64 -1.31 -3.28
C LEU A 44 9.58 -2.45 -3.68
N VAL A 45 10.82 -2.15 -4.03
CA VAL A 45 11.86 -3.11 -4.41
C VAL A 45 13.04 -2.90 -3.49
N LEU A 46 13.52 -3.99 -2.88
CA LEU A 46 14.61 -3.96 -1.91
C LEU A 46 15.69 -4.97 -2.28
N PRO A 47 16.94 -4.77 -1.82
CA PRO A 47 17.95 -5.82 -1.86
C PRO A 47 17.46 -7.07 -1.11
N ALA A 48 17.68 -8.24 -1.69
CA ALA A 48 17.15 -9.53 -1.25
C ALA A 48 17.58 -9.87 0.19
N ARG A 49 18.73 -9.38 0.63
CA ARG A 49 19.21 -9.51 2.02
C ARG A 49 18.26 -8.91 3.06
N TYR A 50 17.42 -7.94 2.70
CA TYR A 50 16.41 -7.34 3.59
C TYR A 50 15.00 -7.89 3.36
N ALA A 51 14.81 -8.77 2.37
CA ALA A 51 13.49 -9.21 1.94
C ALA A 51 12.75 -10.01 3.01
N ALA A 52 13.46 -10.87 3.75
CA ALA A 52 12.87 -11.65 4.85
C ALA A 52 12.38 -10.74 5.99
N ASP A 53 13.19 -9.75 6.37
CA ASP A 53 12.85 -8.79 7.41
C ASP A 53 11.67 -7.91 7.00
N PHE A 54 11.63 -7.46 5.74
CA PHE A 54 10.53 -6.66 5.22
C PHE A 54 9.23 -7.48 5.10
N TYR A 55 9.33 -8.74 4.72
CA TYR A 55 8.19 -9.65 4.73
C TYR A 55 7.63 -9.80 6.14
N LEU A 56 8.48 -10.03 7.14
CA LEU A 56 8.07 -10.12 8.56
C LEU A 56 7.50 -8.79 9.06
N LEU A 57 8.04 -7.65 8.63
CA LEU A 57 7.49 -6.32 8.94
C LEU A 57 6.05 -6.21 8.43
N CYS A 58 5.80 -6.63 7.19
CA CYS A 58 4.45 -6.64 6.61
C CYS A 58 3.50 -7.57 7.38
N GLN A 59 3.96 -8.76 7.76
CA GLN A 59 3.15 -9.72 8.54
C GLN A 59 2.79 -9.17 9.93
N ARG A 60 3.72 -8.48 10.59
CA ARG A 60 3.50 -7.87 11.91
C ARG A 60 2.62 -6.61 11.83
N ASN A 61 2.61 -5.93 10.69
CA ASN A 61 1.90 -4.67 10.48
C ASN A 61 0.98 -4.76 9.24
N PRO A 62 -0.02 -5.66 9.21
CA PRO A 62 -0.77 -5.97 7.98
C PRO A 62 -1.70 -4.83 7.54
N VAL A 63 -2.17 -3.99 8.46
CA VAL A 63 -3.04 -2.84 8.15
C VAL A 63 -2.30 -1.76 7.35
N PRO A 64 -1.13 -1.24 7.79
CA PRO A 64 -0.39 -0.24 7.04
C PRO A 64 0.51 -0.83 5.94
N CYS A 65 0.87 -2.11 6.03
CA CYS A 65 1.72 -2.82 5.07
C CYS A 65 0.99 -4.03 4.45
N PRO A 66 -0.15 -3.83 3.75
CA PRO A 66 -0.93 -4.93 3.20
C PRO A 66 -0.20 -5.58 2.02
N LEU A 67 0.52 -6.68 2.25
CA LEU A 67 1.32 -7.34 1.23
C LEU A 67 0.44 -8.19 0.29
N LEU A 68 0.42 -7.85 -1.00
CA LEU A 68 -0.34 -8.55 -2.03
C LEU A 68 0.48 -9.59 -2.79
N TYR A 69 1.75 -9.27 -3.07
CA TYR A 69 2.63 -10.12 -3.84
C TYR A 69 4.10 -9.82 -3.52
N ALA A 70 4.95 -10.85 -3.59
CA ALA A 70 6.39 -10.72 -3.58
C ALA A 70 6.97 -11.53 -4.75
N THR A 71 7.99 -11.01 -5.41
CA THR A 71 8.72 -11.74 -6.45
C THR A 71 9.67 -12.77 -5.81
N GLU A 72 10.08 -13.77 -6.58
CA GLU A 72 11.34 -14.46 -6.26
C GLU A 72 12.52 -13.48 -6.41
N PRO A 73 13.64 -13.68 -5.70
CA PRO A 73 14.86 -12.89 -5.92
C PRO A 73 15.26 -12.84 -7.40
N GLY A 74 15.53 -11.64 -7.90
CA GLY A 74 15.90 -11.37 -9.28
C GLY A 74 14.75 -11.42 -10.29
N GLN A 75 13.59 -11.97 -9.93
CA GLN A 75 12.44 -12.04 -10.82
C GLN A 75 11.64 -10.75 -10.78
N TYR A 76 11.08 -10.36 -11.92
CA TYR A 76 10.35 -9.11 -12.11
C TYR A 76 8.93 -9.31 -12.66
N THR A 77 8.50 -10.56 -12.84
CA THR A 77 7.14 -10.87 -13.32
C THR A 77 6.16 -10.95 -12.14
N CYS A 78 4.90 -10.58 -12.37
CA CYS A 78 3.86 -10.65 -11.34
C CYS A 78 2.76 -11.65 -11.71
N ALA A 79 2.47 -12.60 -10.83
CA ALA A 79 1.40 -13.59 -11.04
C ALA A 79 -0.01 -12.96 -11.02
N LEU A 80 -0.18 -11.79 -10.40
CA LEU A 80 -1.45 -11.04 -10.41
C LEU A 80 -1.69 -10.29 -11.73
N ALA A 81 -0.71 -10.31 -12.64
CA ALA A 81 -0.78 -9.62 -13.93
C ALA A 81 -0.01 -10.42 -14.99
N LYS A 82 -0.69 -11.28 -15.74
CA LYS A 82 -0.02 -12.23 -16.63
C LYS A 82 0.77 -11.50 -17.73
N GLY A 83 2.03 -11.87 -17.91
CA GLY A 83 2.92 -11.25 -18.91
C GLY A 83 3.40 -9.84 -18.54
N SER A 84 3.23 -9.44 -17.27
CA SER A 84 3.76 -8.19 -16.76
C SER A 84 5.27 -8.23 -16.55
N ASP A 85 5.87 -7.05 -16.67
CA ASP A 85 7.24 -6.76 -16.25
C ASP A 85 7.20 -5.56 -15.30
N ILE A 86 7.42 -5.80 -14.00
CA ILE A 86 7.33 -4.77 -12.95
C ILE A 86 8.32 -3.62 -13.21
N ARG A 87 9.39 -3.84 -13.98
CA ARG A 87 10.43 -2.83 -14.23
C ARG A 87 9.97 -1.76 -15.22
N THR A 88 8.96 -2.05 -16.04
CA THR A 88 8.50 -1.16 -17.13
C THR A 88 7.00 -0.88 -17.11
N ASP A 89 6.20 -1.67 -16.39
CA ASP A 89 4.73 -1.61 -16.48
C ASP A 89 4.07 -0.58 -15.54
N ILE A 90 4.86 0.30 -14.94
CA ILE A 90 4.42 1.41 -14.09
C ILE A 90 4.83 2.74 -14.76
N PRO A 91 3.97 3.78 -14.77
CA PRO A 91 4.27 5.06 -15.43
C PRO A 91 5.50 5.84 -14.93
N GLY A 92 6.02 5.50 -13.76
CA GLY A 92 7.16 6.19 -13.19
C GLY A 92 7.66 5.57 -11.90
N TYR A 93 8.96 5.71 -11.66
CA TYR A 93 9.67 5.11 -10.52
C TYR A 93 10.57 6.13 -9.84
N ASN A 94 10.76 5.95 -8.53
CA ASN A 94 11.79 6.62 -7.75
C ASN A 94 12.87 5.60 -7.40
N VAL A 95 14.13 6.02 -7.52
CA VAL A 95 15.30 5.23 -7.15
C VAL A 95 15.98 5.91 -5.97
N TYR A 96 16.29 5.12 -4.96
CA TYR A 96 17.02 5.57 -3.78
C TYR A 96 18.32 4.76 -3.67
N ILE A 97 19.44 5.45 -3.45
CA ILE A 97 20.75 4.85 -3.20
C ILE A 97 21.11 5.19 -1.76
N ASP A 98 21.28 4.16 -0.93
CA ASP A 98 21.61 4.29 0.50
C ASP A 98 20.66 5.25 1.24
N GLY A 99 19.37 5.15 0.92
CA GLY A 99 18.31 5.97 1.51
C GLY A 99 18.16 7.39 0.93
N VAL A 100 18.97 7.77 -0.05
CA VAL A 100 18.91 9.09 -0.70
C VAL A 100 18.29 8.96 -2.08
N LEU A 101 17.31 9.81 -2.41
CA LEU A 101 16.71 9.85 -3.75
C LEU A 101 17.77 10.22 -4.79
N ASP A 102 17.98 9.35 -5.77
CA ASP A 102 19.04 9.48 -6.79
C ASP A 102 18.77 10.64 -7.75
N THR A 103 17.53 10.72 -8.27
CA THR A 103 17.11 11.77 -9.20
C THR A 103 15.83 12.48 -8.73
N LEU A 104 15.76 13.80 -8.96
CA LEU A 104 14.55 14.58 -8.67
C LEU A 104 13.39 14.23 -9.60
N GLU A 105 13.70 13.92 -10.87
CA GLU A 105 12.71 13.46 -11.83
C GLU A 105 12.57 11.94 -11.74
N PRO A 106 11.32 11.42 -11.68
CA PRO A 106 11.06 9.99 -11.71
C PRO A 106 11.54 9.34 -13.02
N LYS A 107 12.08 8.13 -12.92
CA LYS A 107 12.47 7.32 -14.10
C LYS A 107 11.26 6.69 -14.76
N GLU A 108 11.32 6.45 -16.07
CA GLU A 108 10.29 5.74 -16.84
C GLU A 108 10.37 4.21 -16.68
N ASP A 109 11.54 3.68 -16.33
CA ASP A 109 11.79 2.28 -16.02
C ASP A 109 12.91 2.14 -14.96
N ILE A 110 13.06 0.92 -14.44
CA ILE A 110 14.09 0.56 -13.45
C ILE A 110 14.90 -0.67 -13.89
N MET A 111 15.08 -0.87 -15.20
CA MET A 111 15.77 -2.06 -15.71
C MET A 111 17.25 -2.08 -15.35
N ASP A 112 17.90 -0.90 -15.35
CA ASP A 112 19.33 -0.76 -15.06
C ASP A 112 19.63 -0.92 -13.57
N GLU A 113 18.69 -0.54 -12.71
CA GLU A 113 18.79 -0.66 -11.25
C GLU A 113 18.43 -2.06 -10.73
N TRP A 114 17.54 -2.76 -11.44
CA TRP A 114 17.04 -4.07 -11.02
C TRP A 114 18.04 -5.18 -11.36
N SER A 115 18.52 -5.86 -10.32
CA SER A 115 19.45 -7.00 -10.44
C SER A 115 18.89 -8.31 -9.88
N GLU A 116 19.67 -9.38 -10.01
CA GLU A 116 19.37 -10.70 -9.42
C GLU A 116 19.26 -10.67 -7.88
N GLU A 117 19.82 -9.62 -7.26
CA GLU A 117 19.81 -9.43 -5.81
C GLU A 117 18.63 -8.59 -5.33
N HIS A 118 17.59 -8.39 -6.14
CA HIS A 118 16.42 -7.60 -5.75
C HIS A 118 15.16 -8.44 -5.58
N VAL A 119 14.29 -8.02 -4.67
CA VAL A 119 12.94 -8.56 -4.49
C VAL A 119 11.93 -7.42 -4.60
N GLY A 120 10.93 -7.60 -5.47
CA GLY A 120 9.81 -6.68 -5.61
C GLY A 120 8.64 -7.08 -4.70
N PHE A 121 8.07 -6.10 -4.01
CA PHE A 121 6.89 -6.22 -3.17
C PHE A 121 5.78 -5.32 -3.72
N LEU A 122 4.60 -5.90 -3.93
CA LEU A 122 3.39 -5.18 -4.27
C LEU A 122 2.50 -5.10 -3.04
N LEU A 123 2.16 -3.88 -2.66
CA LEU A 123 1.37 -3.58 -1.46
C LEU A 123 0.02 -3.00 -1.86
N GLY A 124 -1.01 -3.34 -1.10
CA GLY A 124 -2.38 -2.85 -1.29
C GLY A 124 -2.45 -1.32 -1.26
N CYS A 125 -3.49 -0.80 -1.90
CA CYS A 125 -3.76 0.63 -2.01
C CYS A 125 -5.23 0.90 -1.68
N SER A 126 -5.54 2.14 -1.30
CA SER A 126 -6.89 2.59 -0.94
C SER A 126 -7.87 2.70 -2.12
N TYR A 127 -7.39 2.67 -3.36
CA TYR A 127 -8.22 3.00 -4.54
C TYR A 127 -9.45 2.10 -4.69
N SER A 128 -9.34 0.82 -4.34
CA SER A 128 -10.45 -0.12 -4.48
C SER A 128 -11.62 0.21 -3.55
N PHE A 129 -11.36 0.63 -2.31
CA PHE A 129 -12.42 1.03 -1.40
C PHE A 129 -12.95 2.43 -1.71
N GLU A 130 -12.14 3.32 -2.29
CA GLU A 130 -12.60 4.64 -2.76
C GLU A 130 -13.62 4.50 -3.89
N THR A 131 -13.38 3.59 -4.84
CA THR A 131 -14.38 3.25 -5.87
C THR A 131 -15.70 2.79 -5.25
N ALA A 132 -15.64 1.98 -4.19
CA ALA A 132 -16.84 1.52 -3.49
C ALA A 132 -17.56 2.65 -2.73
N LEU A 133 -16.81 3.53 -2.06
CA LEU A 133 -17.35 4.70 -1.38
C LEU A 133 -18.02 5.66 -2.37
N VAL A 134 -17.39 5.94 -3.52
CA VAL A 134 -17.98 6.76 -4.59
C VAL A 134 -19.29 6.16 -5.09
N LYS A 135 -19.34 4.85 -5.34
CA LYS A 135 -20.58 4.15 -5.77
C LYS A 135 -21.70 4.24 -4.73
N ALA A 136 -21.35 4.34 -3.45
CA ALA A 136 -22.30 4.50 -2.35
C ALA A 136 -22.66 5.96 -2.04
N GLY A 137 -22.15 6.94 -2.80
CA GLY A 137 -22.42 8.37 -2.60
C GLY A 137 -21.45 9.09 -1.67
N PHE A 138 -20.41 8.41 -1.17
CA PHE A 138 -19.42 8.91 -0.23
C PHE A 138 -18.12 9.35 -0.93
N THR A 139 -18.24 10.16 -1.99
CA THR A 139 -17.09 10.62 -2.78
C THR A 139 -16.09 11.40 -1.92
N PRO A 140 -14.83 10.95 -1.80
CA PRO A 140 -13.79 11.65 -1.06
C PRO A 140 -13.53 13.07 -1.59
N HIS A 141 -13.25 14.00 -0.68
CA HIS A 141 -13.06 15.43 -1.02
C HIS A 141 -11.84 15.69 -1.91
N HIS A 142 -10.76 14.92 -1.74
CA HIS A 142 -9.56 15.09 -2.56
C HIS A 142 -9.84 14.79 -4.04
N MET A 143 -10.75 13.84 -4.34
CA MET A 143 -11.20 13.56 -5.70
C MET A 143 -12.02 14.72 -6.27
N LYS A 144 -12.95 15.27 -5.48
CA LYS A 144 -13.74 16.46 -5.87
C LYS A 144 -12.84 17.68 -6.17
N GLN A 145 -11.72 17.79 -5.46
CA GLN A 145 -10.77 18.91 -5.56
C GLN A 145 -9.57 18.62 -6.48
N ASN A 146 -9.52 17.44 -7.11
CA ASN A 146 -8.38 16.99 -7.94
C ASN A 146 -7.01 17.16 -7.23
N LYS A 147 -6.94 16.69 -5.98
CA LYS A 147 -5.77 16.78 -5.10
C LYS A 147 -5.30 15.40 -4.68
N ALA A 148 -4.01 15.27 -4.36
CA ALA A 148 -3.49 14.07 -3.72
C ALA A 148 -4.12 13.90 -2.34
N VAL A 149 -4.41 12.65 -1.94
CA VAL A 149 -4.98 12.35 -0.63
C VAL A 149 -4.02 12.84 0.48
N PRO A 150 -4.52 13.56 1.49
CA PRO A 150 -3.68 13.99 2.61
C PRO A 150 -3.26 12.80 3.45
N MET A 151 -1.97 12.72 3.75
CA MET A 151 -1.39 11.64 4.53
C MET A 151 -0.56 12.18 5.69
N TYR A 152 -0.57 11.46 6.81
CA TYR A 152 0.04 11.88 8.07
C TYR A 152 0.83 10.74 8.70
N THR A 153 2.04 11.03 9.14
CA THR A 153 2.81 10.18 10.06
C THR A 153 2.23 10.33 11.45
N THR A 154 1.77 9.21 12.02
CA THR A 154 1.17 9.14 13.35
C THR A 154 2.22 8.98 14.44
N ASN A 155 1.80 9.02 15.70
CA ASN A 155 2.61 8.63 16.87
C ASN A 155 2.59 7.12 17.14
N ILE A 156 1.95 6.30 16.30
CA ILE A 156 1.84 4.85 16.50
C ILE A 156 3.08 4.19 15.88
N PRO A 157 3.97 3.56 16.67
CA PRO A 157 5.15 2.90 16.14
C PRO A 157 4.77 1.63 15.37
N LEU A 158 5.56 1.29 14.36
CA LEU A 158 5.51 -0.03 13.74
C LEU A 158 5.99 -1.09 14.73
N ILE A 159 5.40 -2.28 14.67
CA ILE A 159 5.95 -3.46 15.33
C ILE A 159 7.22 -3.85 14.56
N PRO A 160 8.41 -3.80 15.18
CA PRO A 160 9.67 -3.94 14.47
C PRO A 160 9.87 -5.35 13.91
N ALA A 161 10.71 -5.51 12.89
CA ALA A 161 11.10 -6.80 12.32
C ALA A 161 12.50 -6.74 11.70
N GLY A 162 13.43 -7.56 12.22
CA GLY A 162 14.81 -7.61 11.73
C GLY A 162 15.48 -6.23 11.75
N VAL A 163 16.04 -5.79 10.62
CA VAL A 163 16.64 -4.46 10.49
C VAL A 163 15.66 -3.29 10.63
N PHE A 164 14.36 -3.53 10.45
CA PHE A 164 13.32 -2.50 10.57
C PHE A 164 12.96 -2.28 12.04
N THR A 165 13.71 -1.41 12.71
CA THR A 165 13.57 -1.10 14.14
C THR A 165 12.94 0.26 14.41
N ARG A 166 12.90 1.13 13.39
CA ARG A 166 12.27 2.46 13.38
C ARG A 166 11.10 2.48 12.40
N GLY A 167 10.24 3.49 12.51
CA GLY A 167 9.06 3.63 11.65
C GLY A 167 7.78 3.85 12.46
N HIS A 168 6.92 4.71 11.92
CA HIS A 168 5.58 4.94 12.43
C HIS A 168 4.52 4.60 11.38
N TYR A 169 3.30 4.32 11.83
CA TYR A 169 2.13 4.21 10.95
C TYR A 169 1.94 5.53 10.20
N VAL A 170 1.81 5.43 8.87
CA VAL A 170 1.29 6.51 8.04
C VAL A 170 -0.17 6.24 7.74
N VAL A 171 -1.01 7.26 7.90
CA VAL A 171 -2.44 7.19 7.61
C VAL A 171 -2.81 8.12 6.46
N SER A 172 -3.78 7.70 5.65
CA SER A 172 -4.47 8.57 4.70
C SER A 172 -5.79 9.07 5.31
N MET A 173 -6.13 10.34 5.06
CA MET A 173 -7.27 11.00 5.69
C MET A 173 -8.34 11.40 4.66
N ARG A 174 -9.62 11.18 5.02
CA ARG A 174 -10.79 11.61 4.23
C ARG A 174 -11.82 12.24 5.17
N TRP A 175 -12.58 13.21 4.65
CA TRP A 175 -13.65 13.91 5.36
C TRP A 175 -14.99 13.21 5.16
N TYR A 176 -15.75 13.04 6.26
CA TYR A 176 -17.11 12.53 6.26
C TYR A 176 -17.92 13.15 7.40
N LYS A 177 -19.24 13.19 7.27
CA LYS A 177 -20.11 13.59 8.38
C LYS A 177 -20.10 12.55 9.49
N PRO A 178 -20.24 12.96 10.77
CA PRO A 178 -20.31 12.03 11.90
C PRO A 178 -21.34 10.91 11.74
N GLU A 179 -22.53 11.24 11.23
CA GLU A 179 -23.62 10.28 11.00
C GLU A 179 -23.31 9.24 9.90
N ASP A 180 -22.39 9.54 8.99
CA ASP A 180 -22.04 8.67 7.86
C ASP A 180 -20.92 7.67 8.20
N ILE A 181 -20.23 7.87 9.34
CA ILE A 181 -19.01 7.12 9.67
C ILE A 181 -19.28 5.61 9.72
N GLU A 182 -20.36 5.15 10.35
CA GLU A 182 -20.59 3.70 10.44
C GLU A 182 -20.86 3.08 9.06
N THR A 183 -21.58 3.77 8.17
CA THR A 183 -21.78 3.30 6.80
C THR A 183 -20.46 3.26 6.02
N VAL A 184 -19.62 4.29 6.16
CA VAL A 184 -18.26 4.31 5.57
C VAL A 184 -17.43 3.14 6.09
N ARG A 185 -17.52 2.83 7.39
CA ARG A 185 -16.85 1.67 7.99
C ARG A 185 -17.40 0.35 7.47
N GLU A 186 -18.72 0.19 7.36
CA GLU A 186 -19.37 -1.02 6.83
C GLU A 186 -18.92 -1.33 5.39
N ILE A 187 -18.86 -0.30 4.54
CA ILE A 187 -18.37 -0.43 3.16
C ILE A 187 -16.91 -0.88 3.14
N THR A 188 -16.06 -0.24 3.96
CA THR A 188 -14.60 -0.44 3.92
C THR A 188 -14.12 -1.66 4.70
N ARG A 189 -14.87 -2.17 5.70
CA ARG A 189 -14.56 -3.41 6.43
C ARG A 189 -14.89 -4.68 5.65
N HIS A 190 -15.50 -4.56 4.47
CA HIS A 190 -15.85 -5.72 3.67
C HIS A 190 -14.60 -6.60 3.42
N PRO A 191 -14.67 -7.95 3.55
CA PRO A 191 -13.50 -8.84 3.45
C PRO A 191 -12.58 -8.61 2.24
N ARG A 192 -13.18 -8.26 1.08
CA ARG A 192 -12.47 -7.87 -0.15
C ARG A 192 -11.45 -6.72 0.00
N PHE A 193 -11.64 -5.82 0.98
CA PHE A 193 -10.76 -4.67 1.22
C PHE A 193 -9.80 -4.87 2.39
N VAL A 194 -9.96 -5.93 3.20
CA VAL A 194 -9.08 -6.20 4.35
C VAL A 194 -7.63 -6.36 3.92
N ALA A 195 -7.39 -6.97 2.75
CA ALA A 195 -6.07 -7.07 2.13
C ALA A 195 -5.57 -5.75 1.48
N GLN A 196 -6.29 -4.64 1.65
CA GLN A 196 -6.05 -3.32 1.04
C GLN A 196 -6.33 -2.18 2.05
N HIS A 197 -5.91 -2.38 3.30
CA HIS A 197 -6.11 -1.53 4.51
C HIS A 197 -7.39 -1.77 5.31
N GLY A 198 -8.51 -2.12 4.68
CA GLY A 198 -9.77 -2.40 5.36
C GLY A 198 -10.47 -1.16 5.94
N GLU A 199 -10.95 -1.25 7.18
CA GLU A 199 -11.72 -0.18 7.83
C GLU A 199 -10.82 0.92 8.43
N PRO A 200 -11.35 2.12 8.70
CA PRO A 200 -10.65 3.18 9.41
C PRO A 200 -10.03 2.72 10.74
N ILE A 201 -8.82 3.19 11.03
CA ILE A 201 -8.16 2.96 12.32
C ILE A 201 -8.48 4.04 13.36
N ALA A 202 -8.95 5.20 12.91
CA ALA A 202 -9.34 6.33 13.76
C ALA A 202 -10.29 7.25 13.01
N TRP A 203 -11.08 8.04 13.74
CA TRP A 203 -11.95 9.08 13.18
C TRP A 203 -12.28 10.14 14.22
N GLY A 204 -12.79 11.28 13.76
CA GLY A 204 -13.09 12.42 14.63
C GLY A 204 -11.84 13.16 15.07
N TRP A 205 -12.06 14.33 15.67
CA TRP A 205 -11.00 15.15 16.25
C TRP A 205 -10.32 14.46 17.45
N GLU A 206 -11.06 13.65 18.21
CA GLU A 206 -10.48 12.82 19.26
C GLU A 206 -9.60 11.70 18.69
N GLY A 207 -10.02 11.04 17.61
CA GLY A 207 -9.19 10.06 16.90
C GLY A 207 -7.91 10.69 16.35
N ALA A 208 -8.02 11.88 15.76
CA ALA A 208 -6.86 12.67 15.31
C ALA A 208 -5.89 12.98 16.45
N ALA A 209 -6.38 13.26 17.66
CA ALA A 209 -5.55 13.48 18.85
C ALA A 209 -4.84 12.18 19.26
N LYS A 210 -5.57 11.07 19.33
CA LYS A 210 -5.06 9.76 19.75
C LYS A 210 -3.90 9.28 18.88
N ILE A 211 -4.01 9.47 17.57
CA ILE A 211 -2.97 9.09 16.61
C ILE A 211 -1.91 10.19 16.39
N GLY A 212 -1.97 11.29 17.14
CA GLY A 212 -0.93 12.32 17.15
C GLY A 212 -0.91 13.27 15.96
N VAL A 213 -2.00 13.40 15.19
CA VAL A 213 -2.04 14.22 13.96
C VAL A 213 -2.86 15.51 14.10
N LEU A 214 -3.57 15.70 15.22
CA LEU A 214 -4.50 16.82 15.44
C LEU A 214 -3.87 18.20 15.21
N GLU A 215 -2.68 18.46 15.75
CA GLU A 215 -2.05 19.78 15.64
C GLU A 215 -1.60 20.12 14.21
N LYS A 216 -1.11 19.12 13.44
CA LYS A 216 -0.81 19.31 12.02
C LYS A 216 -2.08 19.67 11.25
N MET A 217 -3.16 18.94 11.50
CA MET A 217 -4.46 19.20 10.86
C MET A 217 -5.01 20.59 11.19
N ARG A 218 -4.91 21.05 12.44
CA ARG A 218 -5.33 22.41 12.84
C ARG A 218 -4.57 23.50 12.08
N ARG A 219 -3.31 23.25 11.73
CA ARG A 219 -2.46 24.14 10.94
C ARG A 219 -2.59 23.94 9.43
N GLN A 220 -3.44 23.02 8.98
CA GLN A 220 -3.63 22.67 7.57
C GLN A 220 -2.35 22.13 6.91
N GLU A 221 -1.51 21.45 7.69
CA GLU A 221 -0.27 20.84 7.24
C GLU A 221 -0.47 19.34 7.02
N VAL A 222 0.21 18.78 6.02
CA VAL A 222 0.23 17.34 5.73
C VAL A 222 1.68 16.87 5.64
N ASP A 223 1.95 15.59 5.95
CA ASP A 223 3.29 15.03 5.77
C ASP A 223 3.51 14.61 4.30
N PHE A 224 2.46 14.11 3.65
CA PHE A 224 2.47 13.76 2.23
C PHE A 224 1.13 14.08 1.55
N GLY A 225 1.18 14.35 0.25
CA GLY A 225 0.01 14.75 -0.54
C GLY A 225 -0.34 16.23 -0.39
N ASP A 226 -1.61 16.56 -0.58
CA ASP A 226 -2.11 17.95 -0.53
C ASP A 226 -3.08 18.14 0.63
N TRP A 227 -3.12 19.34 1.21
CA TRP A 227 -4.20 19.71 2.12
C TRP A 227 -5.54 19.79 1.36
N VAL A 228 -6.57 19.18 1.93
CA VAL A 228 -7.93 19.08 1.37
C VAL A 228 -8.92 19.59 2.41
N ALA A 229 -9.77 20.55 2.03
CA ALA A 229 -10.84 21.04 2.89
C ALA A 229 -12.06 20.10 2.86
N GLY A 230 -12.64 19.82 4.03
CA GLY A 230 -13.96 19.17 4.16
C GLY A 230 -15.10 20.19 4.08
N ASP A 231 -16.34 19.71 4.14
CA ASP A 231 -17.53 20.56 4.29
C ASP A 231 -17.79 20.87 5.78
N ASP A 232 -18.63 21.88 6.05
CA ASP A 232 -19.00 22.24 7.42
C ASP A 232 -19.63 21.06 8.16
N GLY A 233 -19.08 20.73 9.33
CA GLY A 233 -19.53 19.61 10.16
C GLY A 233 -18.85 18.28 9.84
N ASP A 234 -18.07 18.19 8.77
CA ASP A 234 -17.26 17.00 8.52
C ASP A 234 -16.20 16.78 9.60
N VAL A 235 -15.88 15.51 9.82
CA VAL A 235 -14.81 15.07 10.70
C VAL A 235 -13.81 14.20 9.95
N PRO A 236 -12.54 14.17 10.40
CA PRO A 236 -11.52 13.41 9.69
C PRO A 236 -11.63 11.92 10.00
N VAL A 237 -11.42 11.07 9.00
CA VAL A 237 -11.42 9.62 9.11
C VAL A 237 -10.12 9.08 8.50
N PHE A 238 -9.45 8.16 9.20
CA PHE A 238 -8.07 7.76 8.93
C PHE A 238 -7.95 6.27 8.62
N TRP A 239 -7.29 5.92 7.51
CA TRP A 239 -6.96 4.55 7.10
C TRP A 239 -5.46 4.34 7.11
N GLY A 240 -5.01 3.09 7.30
CA GLY A 240 -3.63 2.72 6.98
C GLY A 240 -3.26 3.11 5.55
N CYS A 241 -1.98 3.40 5.31
CA CYS A 241 -1.50 3.85 4.02
C CYS A 241 -0.23 3.09 3.57
N GLY A 242 -0.20 2.68 2.31
CA GLY A 242 0.93 2.02 1.65
C GLY A 242 2.21 2.86 1.53
N VAL A 243 2.20 4.12 2.00
CA VAL A 243 3.42 4.93 2.22
C VAL A 243 4.20 4.48 3.46
N THR A 244 3.54 3.85 4.43
CA THR A 244 4.18 3.33 5.65
C THR A 244 5.40 2.43 5.38
N PRO A 245 5.33 1.40 4.51
CA PRO A 245 6.49 0.57 4.22
C PRO A 245 7.64 1.35 3.55
N GLN A 246 7.34 2.36 2.73
CA GLN A 246 8.39 3.22 2.14
C GLN A 246 9.07 4.06 3.21
N GLN A 247 8.30 4.63 4.15
CA GLN A 247 8.86 5.36 5.28
C GLN A 247 9.71 4.47 6.17
N ALA A 248 9.26 3.24 6.45
CA ALA A 248 10.06 2.29 7.22
C ALA A 248 11.43 2.02 6.58
N VAL A 249 11.51 1.92 5.26
CA VAL A 249 12.77 1.74 4.53
C VAL A 249 13.68 2.95 4.65
N LEU A 250 13.13 4.15 4.46
CA LEU A 250 13.89 5.40 4.57
C LEU A 250 14.36 5.66 6.01
N GLU A 251 13.48 5.51 6.99
CA GLU A 251 13.79 5.74 8.40
C GLU A 251 14.83 4.75 8.93
N ASN A 252 14.88 3.52 8.41
CA ASN A 252 15.90 2.55 8.80
C ASN A 252 17.18 2.63 7.96
N ALA A 253 17.28 3.56 7.00
CA ALA A 253 18.44 3.76 6.14
C ALA A 253 18.91 2.44 5.49
N ILE A 254 17.98 1.73 4.84
CA ILE A 254 18.30 0.50 4.13
C ILE A 254 19.36 0.79 3.06
N GLU A 255 20.51 0.16 3.19
CA GLU A 255 21.66 0.33 2.29
C GLU A 255 21.43 -0.36 0.94
N GLY A 256 22.09 0.15 -0.10
CA GLY A 256 21.99 -0.32 -1.48
C GLY A 256 20.91 0.41 -2.28
N VAL A 257 20.53 -0.20 -3.41
CA VAL A 257 19.55 0.36 -4.34
C VAL A 257 18.15 -0.09 -3.93
N VAL A 258 17.29 0.88 -3.67
CA VAL A 258 15.86 0.69 -3.37
C VAL A 258 15.08 1.38 -4.47
N MET A 259 14.04 0.72 -4.99
CA MET A 259 13.15 1.33 -5.98
C MET A 259 11.73 1.37 -5.46
N SER A 260 10.99 2.41 -5.79
CA SER A 260 9.55 2.49 -5.57
C SER A 260 8.86 3.00 -6.81
N HIS A 261 7.54 2.85 -6.85
CA HIS A 261 6.75 3.62 -7.79
C HIS A 261 6.77 5.12 -7.45
N LYS A 262 6.57 5.96 -8.45
CA LYS A 262 6.24 7.39 -8.29
C LYS A 262 4.84 7.52 -7.67
N PRO A 263 4.61 8.45 -6.74
CA PRO A 263 3.27 8.70 -6.20
C PRO A 263 2.22 8.89 -7.30
N GLY A 264 1.12 8.15 -7.21
CA GLY A 264 0.03 8.16 -8.20
C GLY A 264 0.24 7.25 -9.42
N SER A 265 1.43 6.68 -9.59
CA SER A 265 1.75 5.74 -10.68
C SER A 265 1.82 4.32 -10.11
N MET A 266 0.71 3.62 -9.98
CA MET A 266 0.69 2.29 -9.34
C MET A 266 0.83 1.16 -10.35
N PHE A 267 1.19 -0.03 -9.86
CA PHE A 267 1.14 -1.24 -10.66
C PHE A 267 -0.32 -1.74 -10.79
N VAL A 268 -0.82 -1.84 -12.02
CA VAL A 268 -2.21 -2.23 -12.30
C VAL A 268 -2.31 -3.74 -12.52
N THR A 269 -3.02 -4.47 -11.65
CA THR A 269 -3.16 -5.93 -11.74
C THR A 269 -4.30 -6.36 -12.67
N ASP A 270 -4.38 -7.65 -12.99
CA ASP A 270 -5.52 -8.24 -13.71
C ASP A 270 -6.70 -8.58 -12.80
N ILE A 271 -6.55 -8.44 -11.48
CA ILE A 271 -7.56 -8.83 -10.49
C ILE A 271 -8.62 -7.74 -10.41
N SER A 272 -9.88 -8.05 -10.72
CA SER A 272 -10.98 -7.08 -10.61
C SER A 272 -11.14 -6.59 -9.17
N GLU A 273 -11.49 -5.32 -8.98
CA GLU A 273 -11.84 -4.78 -7.65
C GLU A 273 -13.04 -5.51 -7.01
N SER A 274 -13.86 -6.20 -7.83
CA SER A 274 -14.98 -7.00 -7.35
C SER A 274 -14.59 -8.39 -6.85
N GLU A 275 -13.36 -8.84 -7.14
CA GLU A 275 -12.87 -10.18 -6.81
C GLU A 275 -12.15 -10.20 -5.46
N THR A 276 -12.09 -11.39 -4.86
CA THR A 276 -11.26 -11.61 -3.68
C THR A 276 -9.84 -11.93 -4.12
N LEU A 277 -8.87 -11.24 -3.54
CA LEU A 277 -7.45 -11.52 -3.80
C LEU A 277 -7.12 -12.97 -3.45
N PRO A 278 -6.30 -13.65 -4.28
CA PRO A 278 -5.79 -14.96 -3.91
C PRO A 278 -4.92 -14.85 -2.65
N PRO A 279 -4.85 -15.90 -1.82
CA PRO A 279 -3.95 -15.93 -0.67
C PRO A 279 -2.51 -15.62 -1.09
N LEU A 280 -1.81 -14.82 -0.29
CA LEU A 280 -0.40 -14.50 -0.52
C LEU A 280 0.43 -15.79 -0.54
N LYS A 281 1.03 -16.09 -1.70
CA LYS A 281 2.00 -17.18 -1.82
C LYS A 281 3.38 -16.62 -1.56
N VAL A 282 4.03 -17.10 -0.50
CA VAL A 282 5.42 -16.73 -0.20
C VAL A 282 6.34 -17.42 -1.22
N PRO A 283 7.17 -16.68 -1.97
CA PRO A 283 8.15 -17.24 -2.89
C PRO A 283 9.12 -18.21 -2.19
N LYS A 284 9.55 -19.28 -2.84
CA LYS A 284 10.42 -20.31 -2.23
C LYS A 284 11.77 -19.74 -1.83
N GLY A 285 12.37 -18.90 -2.67
CA GLY A 285 13.61 -18.21 -2.35
C GLY A 285 13.45 -17.31 -1.13
N LEU A 286 12.31 -16.62 -1.01
CA LEU A 286 12.00 -15.82 0.17
C LEU A 286 11.79 -16.69 1.42
N GLN A 287 11.12 -17.84 1.31
CA GLN A 287 11.00 -18.80 2.41
C GLN A 287 12.38 -19.28 2.89
N SER A 288 13.30 -19.58 1.96
CA SER A 288 14.68 -19.95 2.30
C SER A 288 15.42 -18.83 3.03
N LEU A 289 15.22 -17.57 2.64
CA LEU A 289 15.79 -16.41 3.34
C LEU A 289 15.22 -16.27 4.75
N ILE A 290 13.91 -16.48 4.93
CA ILE A 290 13.24 -16.43 6.24
C ILE A 290 13.74 -17.56 7.17
N LEU A 291 13.93 -18.77 6.63
CA LEU A 291 14.44 -19.90 7.42
C LEU A 291 15.93 -19.74 7.74
N GLY A 292 16.72 -19.20 6.80
CA GLY A 292 18.14 -18.94 6.97
C GLY A 292 18.46 -17.80 7.94
N SER A 293 17.58 -16.79 8.08
CA SER A 293 17.73 -15.76 9.11
C SER A 293 17.38 -16.29 10.51
N SER A 294 16.45 -17.25 10.59
CA SER A 294 16.04 -17.89 11.85
C SER A 294 17.16 -18.74 12.47
N SER A 295 17.97 -19.43 11.65
CA SER A 295 19.09 -20.27 12.12
C SER A 295 20.31 -19.48 12.59
N LEU A 296 20.40 -18.19 12.28
CA LEU A 296 21.44 -17.29 12.81
C LEU A 296 21.03 -16.60 14.12
N SER A 297 19.74 -16.67 14.52
CA SER A 297 19.24 -16.06 15.77
C SER A 297 19.11 -17.02 16.96
N SER A 298 19.46 -18.30 16.80
CA SER A 298 19.38 -19.29 17.88
C SER A 298 20.52 -19.18 18.90
N THR A 299 20.54 -18.08 19.64
CA THR A 299 21.12 -17.99 21.00
C THR A 299 20.14 -17.22 21.89
N LEU A 300 18.95 -17.78 22.06
CA LEU A 300 18.00 -17.37 23.10
C LEU A 300 17.70 -18.60 23.97
N SER A 301 17.76 -18.40 25.28
CA SER A 301 17.67 -19.42 26.32
C SER A 301 16.31 -20.15 26.31
N PRO A 302 16.27 -21.46 26.64
CA PRO A 302 15.05 -22.24 26.61
C PRO A 302 14.16 -21.89 27.80
N ASN A 303 13.18 -20.99 27.62
CA ASN A 303 12.05 -20.85 28.55
C ASN A 303 10.83 -20.10 27.97
N GLU A 304 10.67 -20.02 26.64
CA GLU A 304 9.50 -19.36 26.01
C GLU A 304 8.82 -20.21 24.93
N GLU A 305 8.91 -21.54 25.01
CA GLU A 305 8.34 -22.44 24.01
C GLU A 305 6.85 -22.81 24.26
N GLU A 306 6.19 -22.22 25.26
CA GLU A 306 4.83 -22.64 25.66
C GLU A 306 3.74 -21.55 25.54
N GLN A 307 3.98 -20.42 24.86
CA GLN A 307 2.96 -19.37 24.66
C GLN A 307 2.57 -19.08 23.20
N THR A 308 3.19 -19.72 22.21
CA THR A 308 2.95 -19.40 20.78
C THR A 308 1.77 -20.13 20.14
N ASN A 309 1.12 -21.07 20.83
CA ASN A 309 0.00 -21.86 20.27
C ASN A 309 -1.42 -21.43 20.70
N GLU A 310 -1.60 -20.38 21.51
CA GLU A 310 -2.95 -19.87 21.87
C GLU A 310 -3.32 -18.51 21.25
N CYS A 311 -2.42 -17.82 20.55
CA CYS A 311 -2.67 -16.45 20.10
C CYS A 311 -3.35 -16.30 18.73
N SER A 312 -3.74 -17.39 18.06
CA SER A 312 -4.38 -17.36 16.73
C SER A 312 -5.92 -17.32 16.74
N LEU A 313 -6.57 -17.28 17.90
CA LEU A 313 -8.05 -17.38 18.00
C LEU A 313 -8.73 -16.34 18.93
N ARG A 314 -8.09 -15.23 19.29
CA ARG A 314 -8.77 -14.11 19.99
C ARG A 314 -8.44 -12.74 19.40
N ALA A 315 -8.92 -12.50 18.19
CA ALA A 315 -9.31 -11.15 17.77
C ALA A 315 -10.72 -10.89 18.32
N SER A 316 -10.83 -10.61 19.61
CA SER A 316 -12.10 -10.31 20.27
C SER A 316 -12.12 -8.86 20.74
N CYS A 317 -12.97 -8.08 20.06
CA CYS A 317 -13.73 -6.92 20.53
C CYS A 317 -13.08 -6.07 21.63
N ILE A 318 -12.55 -4.90 21.25
CA ILE A 318 -12.46 -3.76 22.17
C ILE A 318 -13.88 -3.19 22.31
N SER A 319 -14.49 -3.41 23.47
CA SER A 319 -15.75 -2.81 23.87
C SER A 319 -15.54 -1.35 24.31
N TYR A 320 -16.34 -0.43 23.76
CA TYR A 320 -16.44 0.95 24.22
C TYR A 320 -17.56 1.07 25.28
N PRO A 321 -17.34 1.78 26.41
CA PRO A 321 -18.43 2.16 27.29
C PRO A 321 -19.28 3.30 26.67
N SER A 322 -20.53 3.33 27.11
CA SER A 322 -21.70 4.08 26.61
C SER A 322 -21.55 5.59 26.50
#